data_AF-A0A7W4F0A4-F1
#
_entry.id   AF-A0A7W4F0A4-F1
#
_cell.length_a   1.000
_cell.length_b   1.000
_cell.length_c   1.000
_cell.angle_alpha   90.00
_cell.angle_beta   90.00
_cell.angle_gamma   90.00
#
_symmetry.space_group_name_H-M   'P 1'
#
loop_
_entity.id
_entity.type
_entity.pdbx_description
1 polymer ?
#
loop_
_entity_poly.entity_id
_entity_poly.type
_entity_poly.pdbx_seq_one_letter_code
_entity_poly.pdbx_strand_id
1 'polypeptide(L)'
;MKKLVLLFVGALLCNSCFFMHKGTWGNGMCRPKRPNFKLLKTPFKETDKLVFDKTYLGKSITSFALKFYSDGRLIFFTSQDGFTIKPSDTFNKSWENAPNIGYWRVEDNKIKVEYFLCGDSGFYKREQGEIKGDTIVFYENFYHPFYKEVRETYYVLSDMSFE
;
A
#
# COMPACT_ATOMS: atom_id res chain seq x y z
N MET A 1 15.59 47.90 -12.91
CA MET A 1 14.41 47.14 -12.46
C MET A 1 14.14 45.84 -13.23
N LYS A 2 14.31 45.76 -14.57
CA LYS A 2 14.11 44.50 -15.34
C LYS A 2 15.01 43.32 -14.89
N LYS A 3 16.25 43.57 -14.45
CA LYS A 3 17.17 42.52 -13.99
C LYS A 3 16.80 41.89 -12.63
N LEU A 4 16.05 42.60 -11.78
CA LEU A 4 15.63 42.09 -10.45
C LEU A 4 14.42 41.13 -10.56
N VAL A 5 13.53 41.38 -11.52
CA VAL A 5 12.34 40.55 -11.77
C VAL A 5 12.71 39.17 -12.29
N LEU A 6 13.74 39.07 -13.14
CA LEU A 6 14.28 37.80 -13.64
C LEU A 6 14.91 36.94 -12.53
N LEU A 7 15.53 37.56 -11.52
CA LEU A 7 16.10 36.87 -10.36
C LEU A 7 15.00 36.30 -9.43
N PHE A 8 13.89 37.02 -9.26
CA PHE A 8 12.74 36.54 -8.48
C PHE A 8 11.99 35.39 -9.17
N VAL A 9 11.81 35.46 -10.49
CA VAL A 9 11.20 34.37 -11.28
C VAL A 9 12.13 33.15 -11.33
N GLY A 10 13.45 33.34 -11.43
CA GLY A 10 14.43 32.26 -11.35
C GLY A 10 14.45 31.57 -9.98
N ALA A 11 14.35 32.32 -8.88
CA ALA A 11 14.28 31.76 -7.53
C ALA A 11 12.95 31.04 -7.22
N LEU A 12 11.83 31.52 -7.78
CA LEU A 12 10.51 30.88 -7.64
C LEU A 12 10.41 29.57 -8.45
N LEU A 13 11.04 29.49 -9.62
CA LEU A 13 11.10 28.27 -10.44
C LEU A 13 12.06 27.21 -9.89
N CYS A 14 13.07 27.59 -9.09
CA CYS A 14 13.94 26.64 -8.41
C CYS A 14 13.29 25.94 -7.21
N ASN A 15 12.28 26.54 -6.57
CA ASN A 15 11.54 25.91 -5.46
C ASN A 15 10.50 24.88 -5.93
N SER A 16 10.11 24.88 -7.20
CA SER A 16 9.25 23.84 -7.78
C SER A 16 9.99 22.55 -8.17
N CYS A 17 11.33 22.51 -8.05
CA CYS A 17 12.16 21.39 -8.49
C CYS A 17 12.67 20.49 -7.36
N PHE A 18 12.26 20.70 -6.12
CA PHE A 18 12.46 19.68 -5.09
C PHE A 18 11.37 18.63 -5.26
N PHE A 19 11.66 17.61 -6.07
CA PHE A 19 11.03 16.28 -5.95
C PHE A 19 11.35 15.73 -4.55
N MET A 20 10.72 16.29 -3.52
CA MET A 20 10.92 15.85 -2.15
C MET A 20 10.30 14.46 -2.04
N HIS A 21 11.17 13.45 -2.06
CA HIS A 21 10.78 12.07 -1.81
C HIS A 21 9.90 12.01 -0.56
N LYS A 22 8.64 11.57 -0.71
CA LYS A 22 7.60 11.54 0.33
C LYS A 22 7.84 10.44 1.36
N GLY A 23 8.75 9.51 1.07
CA GLY A 23 9.17 8.43 1.96
C GLY A 23 10.57 8.59 2.56
N THR A 24 10.87 7.79 3.56
CA THR A 24 12.20 7.52 4.12
C THR A 24 12.49 6.03 4.04
N TRP A 25 13.75 5.72 3.76
CA TRP A 25 14.28 4.37 3.82
C TRP A 25 15.19 4.24 5.04
N GLY A 26 15.03 3.15 5.79
CA GLY A 26 15.90 2.80 6.90
C GLY A 26 15.70 1.35 7.28
N ASN A 27 16.79 0.60 7.49
CA ASN A 27 16.76 -0.82 7.87
C ASN A 27 15.84 -1.69 6.97
N GLY A 28 15.85 -1.44 5.66
CA GLY A 28 15.00 -2.16 4.69
C GLY A 28 13.52 -1.79 4.72
N MET A 29 13.12 -0.78 5.49
CA MET A 29 11.75 -0.33 5.61
C MET A 29 11.50 0.95 4.83
N CYS A 30 10.34 1.01 4.18
CA CYS A 30 9.79 2.22 3.59
C CYS A 30 8.73 2.82 4.52
N ARG A 31 8.87 4.10 4.88
CA ARG A 31 7.86 4.83 5.68
C ARG A 31 7.58 6.20 5.09
N PRO A 32 6.35 6.74 5.20
CA PRO A 32 6.08 8.11 4.78
C PRO A 32 6.75 9.12 5.74
N LYS A 33 7.43 10.14 5.20
CA LYS A 33 8.02 11.24 5.99
C LYS A 33 6.97 11.99 6.82
N ARG A 34 5.78 12.14 6.24
CA ARG A 34 4.61 12.78 6.84
C ARG A 34 3.41 11.89 6.55
N PRO A 35 3.03 10.98 7.48
CA PRO A 35 1.88 10.11 7.31
C PRO A 35 0.61 10.92 7.00
N ASN A 36 -0.10 10.55 5.93
CA ASN A 36 -1.32 11.22 5.48
C ASN A 36 -2.29 10.22 4.84
N PHE A 37 -2.50 9.10 5.54
CA PHE A 37 -3.44 8.06 5.13
C PHE A 37 -4.87 8.61 5.19
N LYS A 38 -5.58 8.55 4.06
CA LYS A 38 -6.97 8.97 3.96
C LYS A 38 -7.91 8.03 4.72
N LEU A 39 -7.59 6.74 4.80
CA LEU A 39 -8.40 5.77 5.55
C LEU A 39 -8.44 6.04 7.06
N LEU A 40 -7.39 6.67 7.62
CA LEU A 40 -7.35 7.04 9.03
C LEU A 40 -8.30 8.19 9.42
N LYS A 41 -8.86 8.91 8.45
CA LYS A 41 -9.77 10.04 8.74
C LYS A 41 -11.14 9.59 9.22
N THR A 42 -11.44 8.30 9.13
CA THR A 42 -12.72 7.72 9.55
C THR A 42 -12.45 6.69 10.66
N PRO A 43 -13.24 6.68 11.75
CA PRO A 43 -13.02 5.74 12.85
C PRO A 43 -12.98 4.28 12.38
N PHE A 44 -12.08 3.51 12.98
CA PHE A 44 -11.97 2.08 12.73
C PHE A 44 -13.26 1.35 13.12
N LYS A 45 -13.56 0.27 12.39
CA LYS A 45 -14.68 -0.62 12.66
C LYS A 45 -14.18 -2.06 12.58
N GLU A 46 -14.44 -2.82 13.63
CA GLU A 46 -14.12 -4.24 13.70
C GLU A 46 -14.86 -5.05 12.63
N THR A 47 -14.28 -6.18 12.25
CA THR A 47 -14.84 -7.13 11.29
C THR A 47 -14.37 -8.54 11.63
N ASP A 48 -15.22 -9.52 11.38
CA ASP A 48 -14.95 -10.96 11.48
C ASP A 48 -14.59 -11.58 10.11
N LYS A 49 -14.60 -10.78 9.04
CA LYS A 49 -14.40 -11.26 7.66
C LYS A 49 -12.94 -11.40 7.25
N LEU A 50 -12.02 -10.91 8.08
CA LEU A 50 -10.58 -11.00 7.84
C LEU A 50 -9.95 -11.90 8.89
N VAL A 51 -8.94 -12.65 8.46
CA VAL A 51 -8.12 -13.48 9.33
C VAL A 51 -6.81 -12.72 9.62
N PHE A 52 -6.54 -12.45 10.89
CA PHE A 52 -5.49 -11.50 11.31
C PHE A 52 -4.14 -12.14 11.65
N ASP A 53 -4.11 -13.45 11.90
CA ASP A 53 -2.92 -14.23 12.22
C ASP A 53 -2.27 -14.88 10.98
N LYS A 54 -2.95 -14.81 9.83
CA LYS A 54 -2.52 -15.41 8.56
C LYS A 54 -2.19 -14.37 7.49
N THR A 55 -1.52 -14.84 6.44
CA THR A 55 -1.11 -14.04 5.28
C THR A 55 -2.00 -14.35 4.08
N TYR A 56 -2.40 -13.31 3.35
CA TYR A 56 -3.08 -13.42 2.06
C TYR A 56 -2.07 -13.26 0.92
N LEU A 57 -1.92 -14.28 0.07
CA LEU A 57 -0.94 -14.30 -1.02
C LEU A 57 -1.56 -13.87 -2.34
N GLY A 58 -0.86 -13.02 -3.10
CA GLY A 58 -1.26 -12.67 -4.44
C GLY A 58 -1.27 -13.90 -5.35
N LYS A 59 -2.40 -14.17 -6.00
CA LYS A 59 -2.55 -15.29 -6.94
C LYS A 59 -1.99 -14.97 -8.31
N SER A 60 -2.34 -13.78 -8.84
CA SER A 60 -1.88 -13.32 -10.16
C SER A 60 -0.49 -12.66 -10.08
N ILE A 61 -0.15 -12.09 -8.92
CA ILE A 61 1.15 -11.47 -8.65
C ILE A 61 1.72 -12.14 -7.40
N THR A 62 2.40 -13.26 -7.61
CA THR A 62 2.88 -14.13 -6.51
C THR A 62 3.98 -13.51 -5.67
N SER A 63 4.59 -12.43 -6.15
CA SER A 63 5.60 -11.65 -5.43
C SER A 63 5.00 -10.74 -4.36
N PHE A 64 3.66 -10.64 -4.22
CA PHE A 64 3.00 -9.79 -3.24
C PHE A 64 2.18 -10.57 -2.22
N ALA A 65 2.13 -10.05 -1.01
CA ALA A 65 1.25 -10.56 0.04
C ALA A 65 0.74 -9.44 0.95
N LEU A 66 -0.38 -9.71 1.60
CA LEU A 66 -1.04 -8.81 2.53
C LEU A 66 -1.19 -9.49 3.88
N LYS A 67 -1.04 -8.68 4.92
CA LYS A 67 -1.50 -9.04 6.26
C LYS A 67 -2.31 -7.91 6.88
N PHE A 68 -3.37 -8.30 7.59
CA PHE A 68 -4.22 -7.42 8.35
C PHE A 68 -4.00 -7.61 9.86
N TYR A 69 -3.97 -6.51 10.60
CA TYR A 69 -4.11 -6.50 12.06
C TYR A 69 -5.55 -6.17 12.43
N SER A 70 -6.04 -6.70 13.54
CA SER A 70 -7.39 -6.45 14.05
C SER A 70 -7.69 -5.00 14.40
N ASP A 71 -6.68 -4.13 14.49
CA ASP A 71 -6.79 -2.70 14.83
C ASP A 71 -6.83 -1.76 13.61
N GLY A 72 -6.98 -2.32 12.40
CA GLY A 72 -7.04 -1.54 11.16
C GLY A 72 -5.70 -1.33 10.48
N ARG A 73 -4.58 -1.76 11.06
CA ARG A 73 -3.26 -1.73 10.41
C ARG A 73 -3.11 -2.84 9.36
N LEU A 74 -2.31 -2.59 8.33
CA LEU A 74 -2.00 -3.50 7.23
C LEU A 74 -0.48 -3.54 6.99
N ILE A 75 0.06 -4.72 6.68
CA ILE A 75 1.39 -4.86 6.06
C ILE A 75 1.23 -5.31 4.62
N PHE A 76 1.98 -4.68 3.72
CA PHE A 76 2.15 -5.12 2.35
C PHE A 76 3.57 -5.64 2.14
N PHE A 77 3.67 -6.90 1.75
CA PHE A 77 4.92 -7.59 1.50
C PHE A 77 5.26 -7.63 0.01
N THR A 78 6.55 -7.59 -0.26
CA THR A 78 7.14 -7.86 -1.58
C THR A 78 8.20 -8.94 -1.40
N SER A 79 8.22 -9.94 -2.28
CA SER A 79 9.27 -10.97 -2.26
C SER A 79 10.64 -10.32 -2.31
N GLN A 80 11.58 -10.78 -1.49
CA GLN A 80 12.97 -10.30 -1.51
C GLN A 80 13.67 -10.57 -2.84
N ASP A 81 13.34 -11.69 -3.49
CA ASP A 81 13.92 -12.09 -4.78
C ASP A 81 13.11 -11.60 -5.99
N GLY A 82 11.96 -10.96 -5.75
CA GLY A 82 11.07 -10.47 -6.80
C GLY A 82 10.17 -11.52 -7.47
N PHE A 83 10.26 -12.80 -7.09
CA PHE A 83 9.51 -13.88 -7.72
C PHE A 83 8.25 -14.25 -6.95
N THR A 84 8.37 -14.98 -5.85
CA THR A 84 7.23 -15.51 -5.09
C THR A 84 7.48 -15.36 -3.62
N ILE A 85 6.46 -14.91 -2.89
CA ILE A 85 6.51 -14.80 -1.43
C ILE A 85 6.83 -16.17 -0.82
N LYS A 86 7.88 -16.19 -0.02
CA LYS A 86 8.33 -17.33 0.78
C LYS A 86 8.02 -17.08 2.26
N PRO A 87 7.98 -18.13 3.09
CA PRO A 87 7.90 -17.96 4.54
C PRO A 87 8.97 -17.01 5.09
N SER A 88 10.20 -17.05 4.55
CA SER A 88 11.29 -16.14 4.95
C SER A 88 11.03 -14.66 4.67
N ASP A 89 10.11 -14.31 3.76
CA ASP A 89 9.74 -12.93 3.47
C ASP A 89 8.80 -12.35 4.54
N THR A 90 8.05 -13.23 5.22
CA THR A 90 7.02 -12.87 6.22
C THR A 90 7.44 -13.21 7.65
N PHE A 91 8.41 -14.11 7.84
CA PHE A 91 8.92 -14.55 9.13
C PHE A 91 9.44 -13.39 9.99
N ASN A 92 9.00 -13.36 11.26
CA ASN A 92 9.35 -12.33 12.24
C ASN A 92 9.15 -10.89 11.73
N LYS A 93 8.16 -10.68 10.84
CA LYS A 93 7.79 -9.36 10.35
C LYS A 93 6.62 -8.81 11.15
N SER A 94 6.78 -7.61 11.68
CA SER A 94 5.78 -6.86 12.40
C SER A 94 5.58 -5.49 11.74
N TRP A 95 4.64 -4.70 12.27
CA TRP A 95 4.39 -3.33 11.80
C TRP A 95 5.67 -2.47 11.84
N GLU A 96 6.49 -2.70 12.86
CA GLU A 96 7.68 -1.93 13.15
C GLU A 96 8.82 -2.22 12.18
N ASN A 97 8.88 -3.42 11.57
CA ASN A 97 10.00 -3.85 10.71
C ASN A 97 9.58 -4.29 9.28
N ALA A 98 8.29 -4.22 8.96
CA ALA A 98 7.76 -4.60 7.66
C ALA A 98 8.24 -3.69 6.52
N PRO A 99 8.36 -4.19 5.28
CA PRO A 99 8.82 -3.40 4.15
C PRO A 99 7.88 -2.22 3.86
N ASN A 100 6.56 -2.48 3.82
CA ASN A 100 5.54 -1.45 3.58
C ASN A 100 4.39 -1.61 4.58
N ILE A 101 3.80 -0.47 4.96
CA ILE A 101 2.70 -0.40 5.93
C ILE A 101 1.52 0.39 5.38
N GLY A 102 0.34 0.12 5.92
CA GLY A 102 -0.90 0.74 5.52
C GLY A 102 -2.02 0.53 6.51
N TYR A 103 -3.24 0.77 6.03
CA TYR A 103 -4.46 0.59 6.77
C TYR A 103 -5.51 -0.09 5.91
N TRP A 104 -6.48 -0.71 6.56
CA TRP A 104 -7.62 -1.34 5.92
C TRP A 104 -8.93 -0.92 6.58
N ARG A 105 -10.03 -1.11 5.85
CA ARG A 105 -11.39 -0.93 6.35
C ARG A 105 -12.31 -1.91 5.65
N VAL A 106 -13.25 -2.48 6.41
CA VAL A 106 -14.33 -3.32 5.87
C VAL A 106 -15.68 -2.69 6.18
N GLU A 107 -16.52 -2.60 5.16
CA GLU A 107 -17.93 -2.21 5.25
C GLU A 107 -18.74 -3.26 4.50
N ASP A 108 -19.57 -4.01 5.23
CA ASP A 108 -20.22 -5.22 4.73
C ASP A 108 -19.18 -6.20 4.17
N ASN A 109 -19.24 -6.56 2.88
CA ASN A 109 -18.23 -7.41 2.22
C ASN A 109 -17.18 -6.60 1.45
N LYS A 110 -17.25 -5.27 1.47
CA LYS A 110 -16.34 -4.41 0.73
C LYS A 110 -15.12 -4.08 1.58
N ILE A 111 -13.95 -4.29 1.02
CA ILE A 111 -12.67 -3.93 1.63
C ILE A 111 -12.07 -2.73 0.90
N LYS A 112 -11.47 -1.82 1.67
CA LYS A 112 -10.59 -0.77 1.18
C LYS A 112 -9.26 -0.92 1.88
N VAL A 113 -8.18 -0.79 1.13
CA VAL A 113 -6.82 -0.73 1.66
C VAL A 113 -6.12 0.52 1.19
N GLU A 114 -5.22 1.03 2.02
CA GLU A 114 -4.33 2.12 1.68
C GLU A 114 -2.96 1.85 2.27
N TYR A 115 -1.95 1.71 1.44
CA TYR A 115 -0.58 1.47 1.89
C TYR A 115 0.40 2.41 1.19
N PHE A 116 1.50 2.68 1.86
CA PHE A 116 2.54 3.57 1.36
C PHE A 116 3.63 2.75 0.67
N LEU A 117 3.97 3.13 -0.55
CA LEU A 117 5.08 2.58 -1.33
C LEU A 117 6.10 3.67 -1.58
N CYS A 118 7.40 3.35 -1.48
CA CYS A 118 8.48 4.31 -1.73
C CYS A 118 8.90 4.42 -3.21
N GLY A 119 8.30 3.62 -4.11
CA GLY A 119 8.49 3.81 -5.56
C GLY A 119 8.08 5.21 -6.00
N ASP A 120 8.67 5.72 -7.08
CA ASP A 120 8.31 7.02 -7.71
C ASP A 120 8.20 8.20 -6.74
N SER A 121 9.24 8.40 -5.91
CA SER A 121 9.27 9.45 -4.87
C SER A 121 8.24 9.28 -3.75
N GLY A 122 7.64 8.09 -3.60
CA GLY A 122 6.70 7.78 -2.55
C GLY A 122 5.25 8.12 -2.89
N PHE A 123 4.35 7.14 -2.81
CA PHE A 123 2.92 7.34 -3.03
C PHE A 123 2.05 6.43 -2.15
N TYR A 124 0.80 6.84 -1.97
CA TYR A 124 -0.21 6.06 -1.28
C TYR A 124 -1.04 5.31 -2.34
N LYS A 125 -0.88 3.99 -2.41
CA LYS A 125 -1.76 3.15 -3.23
C LYS A 125 -3.05 2.93 -2.43
N ARG A 126 -4.19 3.13 -3.07
CA ARG A 126 -5.50 2.82 -2.52
C ARG A 126 -6.17 1.81 -3.43
N GLU A 127 -6.67 0.73 -2.86
CA GLU A 127 -7.39 -0.30 -3.57
C GLU A 127 -8.73 -0.56 -2.89
N GLN A 128 -9.71 -0.98 -3.69
CA GLN A 128 -11.03 -1.34 -3.22
C GLN A 128 -11.42 -2.69 -3.81
N GLY A 129 -12.14 -3.48 -3.03
CA GLY A 129 -12.37 -4.87 -3.35
C GLY A 129 -13.52 -5.48 -2.57
N GLU A 130 -13.63 -6.79 -2.70
CA GLU A 130 -14.59 -7.62 -2.01
C GLU A 130 -13.90 -8.79 -1.30
N ILE A 131 -14.41 -9.15 -0.14
CA ILE A 131 -14.02 -10.36 0.59
C ILE A 131 -15.01 -11.47 0.24
N LYS A 132 -14.49 -12.61 -0.24
CA LYS A 132 -15.23 -13.78 -0.69
C LYS A 132 -14.65 -15.03 -0.02
N GLY A 133 -15.09 -15.29 1.21
CA GLY A 133 -14.50 -16.33 2.06
C GLY A 133 -13.01 -16.06 2.26
N ASP A 134 -12.17 -17.02 1.86
CA ASP A 134 -10.71 -16.96 1.98
C ASP A 134 -10.04 -16.08 0.91
N THR A 135 -10.80 -15.49 -0.01
CA THR A 135 -10.25 -14.70 -1.11
C THR A 135 -10.63 -13.21 -0.98
N ILE A 136 -9.66 -12.34 -1.21
CA ILE A 136 -9.87 -10.91 -1.42
C ILE A 136 -9.66 -10.61 -2.90
N VAL A 137 -10.64 -9.94 -3.52
CA VAL A 137 -10.56 -9.50 -4.92
C VAL A 137 -10.52 -7.98 -4.95
N PHE A 138 -9.41 -7.39 -5.39
CA PHE A 138 -9.28 -5.96 -5.63
C PHE A 138 -9.57 -5.62 -7.09
N TYR A 139 -10.21 -4.47 -7.31
CA TYR A 139 -10.59 -3.98 -8.63
C TYR A 139 -9.79 -2.74 -8.98
N GLU A 140 -9.05 -2.81 -10.08
CA GLU A 140 -8.35 -1.67 -10.66
C GLU A 140 -9.03 -1.23 -11.95
N ASN A 141 -9.41 0.04 -12.02
CA ASN A 141 -10.06 0.62 -13.19
C ASN A 141 -9.00 1.30 -14.06
N PHE A 142 -8.83 0.82 -15.28
CA PHE A 142 -8.02 1.45 -16.32
C PHE A 142 -8.94 2.17 -17.29
N TYR A 143 -8.72 3.48 -17.43
CA TYR A 143 -9.50 4.33 -18.32
C TYR A 143 -8.72 4.52 -19.62
N HIS A 144 -9.21 3.90 -20.68
CA HIS A 144 -8.73 4.11 -22.03
C HIS A 144 -9.61 5.17 -22.72
N PRO A 145 -9.15 5.78 -23.84
CA PRO A 145 -9.92 6.84 -24.50
C PRO A 145 -11.35 6.46 -24.89
N PHE A 146 -11.61 5.16 -25.15
CA PHE A 146 -12.88 4.68 -25.69
C PHE A 146 -13.57 3.61 -24.85
N TYR A 147 -12.89 3.07 -23.84
CA TYR A 147 -13.46 2.03 -23.00
C TYR A 147 -12.81 2.04 -21.62
N LYS A 148 -13.50 1.39 -20.68
CA LYS A 148 -13.01 1.15 -19.34
C LYS A 148 -12.68 -0.33 -19.22
N GLU A 149 -11.47 -0.62 -18.77
CA GLU A 149 -11.03 -1.96 -18.42
C GLU A 149 -11.02 -2.09 -16.90
N VAL A 150 -11.60 -3.17 -16.38
CA VAL A 150 -11.55 -3.49 -14.95
C VAL A 150 -10.66 -4.73 -14.81
N ARG A 151 -9.55 -4.58 -14.10
CA ARG A 151 -8.66 -5.68 -13.76
C ARG A 151 -8.91 -6.13 -12.34
N GLU A 152 -8.79 -7.43 -12.13
CA GLU A 152 -8.99 -8.07 -10.86
C GLU A 152 -7.67 -8.64 -10.34
N THR A 153 -7.32 -8.28 -9.12
CA THR A 153 -6.18 -8.86 -8.41
C THR A 153 -6.68 -9.68 -7.25
N TYR A 154 -6.28 -10.94 -7.21
CA TYR A 154 -6.74 -11.92 -6.24
C TYR A 154 -5.69 -12.14 -5.17
N TYR A 155 -6.09 -12.13 -3.90
CA TYR A 155 -5.28 -12.53 -2.77
C TYR A 155 -6.00 -13.65 -2.02
N VAL A 156 -5.31 -14.77 -1.79
CA VAL A 156 -5.90 -15.97 -1.18
C VAL A 156 -5.25 -16.22 0.17
N LEU A 157 -6.07 -16.48 1.19
CA LEU A 157 -5.61 -16.85 2.52
C LEU A 157 -4.68 -18.06 2.43
N SER A 158 -3.57 -17.99 3.12
CA SER A 158 -2.58 -19.08 3.19
C SER A 158 -2.36 -19.52 4.63
N ASP A 159 -1.72 -20.68 4.79
CA ASP A 159 -1.30 -21.17 6.10
C ASP A 159 -0.02 -20.52 6.62
N MET A 160 0.54 -19.52 5.92
CA MET A 160 1.67 -18.75 6.43
C MET A 160 1.21 -17.82 7.56
N SER A 161 1.67 -18.14 8.78
CA SER A 161 1.41 -17.41 10.01
C SER A 161 2.50 -16.39 10.33
N PHE A 162 2.35 -15.73 11.47
CA PHE A 162 3.16 -14.60 11.92
C PHE A 162 4.37 -14.94 12.79
N GLU A 163 4.55 -16.21 13.13
CA GLU A 163 5.54 -16.69 14.10
C GLU A 163 6.83 -17.18 13.43
#